data_AF-R1CL01-F1
#
_entry.id   AF-R1CL01-F1
#
_cell.length_a   1.000
_cell.length_b   1.000
_cell.length_c   1.000
_cell.angle_alpha   90.00
_cell.angle_beta   90.00
_cell.angle_gamma   90.00
#
_symmetry.space_group_name_H-M   'P 1'
#
loop_
_entity.id
_entity.type
_entity.pdbx_description
1 polymer ?
#
loop_
_entity_poly.entity_id
_entity_poly.type
_entity_poly.pdbx_seq_one_letter_code
_entity_poly.pdbx_strand_id
1 'polypeptide(L)'
;MSESRPRKRGREGKDEILDGDLIAHATAAAALDARVSAFASYQEALDDGFVADLQKQLMAVFRMGVKLESWLNTYTPPLASGGNVGVSGEVQDGVYAHIHGLSAGCSEALHRMLGYEKEYAVQRTKCTDERTWQRFRGTLEANMLHDLGKTTLQMHADLLNVANSISNNLSHLRTAASEESKLAAMWNSTPYNTVQSWDNKSGRSARAVNAIRMMEDGNTRFVTGRWHYKSPTGLDVTPSVIVLGGSEYRVPIEDLFDVDPGRIIVQRVLGSVAGMQERTAFSSIEYSIARWAPPVLLVLVESSSPIIEAAIKQLRGQYLPLAPIRVVLNHVMVSALRAVQQAEKNSTLTSAGQELLITQLATELNCLYSMELLLKSKVVRERVLSGELELHAAIMDSGTGKVRFFGEHPRQMEIMRAAELRARTYSTGLSATLPREDWGCPFEPLGDDDPALVLPNVDSQSSSPQKSRRGKFATV
;
A
#
# COMPACT_ATOMS: atom_id res chain seq x y z
N MET A 1 12.12 -56.54 -10.18
CA MET A 1 12.14 -55.56 -11.29
C MET A 1 10.73 -55.06 -11.50
N SER A 2 10.39 -53.89 -10.95
CA SER A 2 9.09 -53.25 -11.19
C SER A 2 9.35 -51.80 -11.59
N GLU A 3 8.92 -51.47 -12.80
CA GLU A 3 9.06 -50.18 -13.45
C GLU A 3 8.46 -49.03 -12.63
N SER A 4 9.29 -48.04 -12.30
CA SER A 4 8.84 -46.76 -11.76
C SER A 4 8.41 -45.85 -12.92
N ARG A 5 7.10 -45.57 -13.01
CA ARG A 5 6.53 -44.55 -13.90
C ARG A 5 7.16 -43.16 -13.67
N PRO A 6 7.33 -42.33 -14.71
CA PRO A 6 7.91 -41.01 -14.58
C PRO A 6 6.95 -40.06 -13.84
N ARG A 7 7.48 -39.32 -12.86
CA ARG A 7 6.76 -38.23 -12.17
C ARG A 7 6.36 -37.17 -13.20
N LYS A 8 5.09 -36.77 -13.16
CA LYS A 8 4.49 -35.74 -14.03
C LYS A 8 5.27 -34.43 -13.96
N ARG A 9 5.75 -33.98 -15.13
CA ARG A 9 6.12 -32.59 -15.44
C ARG A 9 4.95 -31.67 -15.10
N GLY A 10 5.16 -30.66 -14.27
CA GLY A 10 4.11 -29.70 -13.92
C GLY A 10 4.50 -28.56 -12.99
N ARG A 11 5.75 -28.49 -12.51
CA ARG A 11 6.20 -27.42 -11.60
C ARG A 11 7.47 -26.67 -12.05
N GLU A 12 8.10 -27.04 -13.16
CA GLU A 12 9.44 -26.52 -13.53
C GLU A 12 9.44 -25.21 -14.32
N GLY A 13 8.29 -24.64 -14.72
CA GLY A 13 8.26 -23.54 -15.70
C GLY A 13 8.34 -22.09 -15.16
N LYS A 14 8.48 -21.85 -13.85
CA LYS A 14 8.39 -20.48 -13.28
C LYS A 14 9.63 -20.02 -12.51
N ASP A 15 10.45 -20.93 -12.01
CA ASP A 15 11.61 -20.59 -11.16
C ASP A 15 12.90 -20.32 -11.96
N GLU A 16 12.97 -20.69 -13.25
CA GLU A 16 14.16 -20.49 -14.09
C GLU A 16 14.31 -19.07 -14.69
N ILE A 17 13.29 -18.21 -14.57
CA ILE A 17 13.12 -17.02 -15.43
C ILE A 17 13.96 -15.79 -15.00
N LEU A 18 14.53 -15.75 -13.80
CA LEU A 18 15.04 -14.46 -13.26
C LEU A 18 16.55 -14.27 -13.35
N ASP A 19 17.35 -15.26 -13.00
CA ASP A 19 18.80 -15.05 -12.92
C ASP A 19 19.47 -15.16 -14.29
N GLY A 20 19.11 -16.19 -15.08
CA GLY A 20 19.75 -16.44 -16.38
C GLY A 20 19.48 -15.36 -17.43
N ASP A 21 18.21 -15.00 -17.61
CA ASP A 21 17.79 -14.03 -18.63
C ASP A 21 18.26 -12.61 -18.31
N LEU A 22 18.18 -12.18 -17.03
CA LEU A 22 18.58 -10.84 -16.62
C LEU A 22 20.10 -10.64 -16.78
N ILE A 23 20.91 -11.63 -16.36
CA ILE A 23 22.37 -11.60 -16.54
C ILE A 23 22.73 -11.61 -18.03
N ALA A 24 22.07 -12.44 -18.83
CA ALA A 24 22.31 -12.52 -20.27
C ALA A 24 22.00 -11.18 -20.97
N HIS A 25 20.86 -10.55 -20.65
CA HIS A 25 20.48 -9.29 -21.26
C HIS A 25 21.30 -8.10 -20.74
N ALA A 26 21.71 -8.07 -19.47
CA ALA A 26 22.65 -7.07 -18.95
C ALA A 26 24.03 -7.18 -19.63
N THR A 27 24.53 -8.40 -19.81
CA THR A 27 25.80 -8.65 -20.52
C THR A 27 25.72 -8.23 -21.99
N ALA A 28 24.61 -8.54 -22.66
CA ALA A 28 24.36 -8.11 -24.04
C ALA A 28 24.22 -6.58 -24.16
N ALA A 29 23.57 -5.92 -23.20
CA ALA A 29 23.46 -4.47 -23.15
C ALA A 29 24.84 -3.80 -22.97
N ALA A 30 25.68 -4.33 -22.08
CA ALA A 30 27.05 -3.86 -21.90
C ALA A 30 27.91 -4.02 -23.18
N ALA A 31 27.72 -5.12 -23.92
CA ALA A 31 28.41 -5.32 -25.21
C ALA A 31 27.96 -4.31 -26.28
N LEU A 32 26.67 -3.97 -26.33
CA LEU A 32 26.15 -2.93 -27.22
C LEU A 32 26.65 -1.53 -26.82
N ASP A 33 26.73 -1.25 -25.53
CA ASP A 33 27.24 0.01 -24.98
C ASP A 33 28.73 0.22 -25.34
N ALA A 34 29.52 -0.85 -25.27
CA ALA A 34 30.91 -0.82 -25.75
C ALA A 34 31.01 -0.60 -27.27
N ARG A 35 30.07 -1.16 -28.06
CA ARG A 35 30.04 -1.02 -29.53
C ARG A 35 29.59 0.37 -29.99
N VAL A 36 28.60 0.98 -29.35
CA VAL A 36 28.01 2.25 -29.83
C VAL A 36 29.02 3.40 -29.86
N SER A 37 29.99 3.37 -28.95
CA SER A 37 31.08 4.36 -28.86
C SER A 37 32.09 4.28 -30.02
N ALA A 38 32.07 3.20 -30.82
CA ALA A 38 33.01 2.98 -31.92
C ALA A 38 32.53 3.58 -33.26
N PHE A 39 31.26 3.97 -33.37
CA PHE A 39 30.71 4.53 -34.62
C PHE A 39 30.91 6.04 -34.69
N ALA A 40 31.39 6.53 -35.82
CA ALA A 40 31.54 7.97 -36.07
C ALA A 40 30.27 8.58 -36.71
N SER A 41 29.41 7.75 -37.31
CA SER A 41 28.15 8.18 -37.92
C SER A 41 27.02 7.15 -37.75
N TYR A 42 25.77 7.63 -37.88
CA TYR A 42 24.59 6.76 -37.86
C TYR A 42 24.58 5.77 -39.05
N GLN A 43 25.12 6.16 -40.21
CA GLN A 43 25.20 5.28 -41.38
C GLN A 43 26.14 4.10 -41.13
N GLU A 44 27.28 4.31 -40.49
CA GLU A 44 28.19 3.22 -40.10
C GLU A 44 27.50 2.24 -39.14
N ALA A 45 26.72 2.75 -38.17
CA ALA A 45 25.96 1.92 -37.24
C ALA A 45 24.83 1.13 -37.94
N LEU A 46 24.22 1.69 -38.99
CA LEU A 46 23.25 0.98 -39.83
C LEU A 46 23.90 -0.14 -40.63
N ASP A 47 25.02 0.15 -41.29
CA ASP A 47 25.73 -0.79 -42.17
C ASP A 47 26.34 -1.96 -41.38
N ASP A 48 26.80 -1.71 -40.15
CA ASP A 48 27.26 -2.74 -39.19
C ASP A 48 26.12 -3.64 -38.68
N GLY A 49 24.87 -3.19 -38.82
CA GLY A 49 23.69 -3.88 -38.28
C GLY A 49 23.44 -3.60 -36.79
N PHE A 50 24.18 -2.68 -36.17
CA PHE A 50 24.01 -2.30 -34.76
C PHE A 50 22.58 -1.84 -34.44
N VAL A 51 21.95 -1.06 -35.33
CA VAL A 51 20.58 -0.57 -35.13
C VAL A 51 19.58 -1.74 -35.04
N ALA A 52 19.75 -2.77 -35.87
CA ALA A 52 18.90 -3.96 -35.85
C ALA A 52 19.15 -4.82 -34.61
N ASP A 53 20.42 -4.95 -34.18
CA ASP A 53 20.79 -5.63 -32.93
C ASP A 53 20.19 -4.93 -31.71
N LEU A 54 20.27 -3.60 -31.66
CA LEU A 54 19.70 -2.79 -30.58
C LEU A 54 18.18 -2.91 -30.53
N GLN A 55 17.48 -2.82 -31.67
CA GLN A 55 16.03 -3.03 -31.73
C GLN A 55 15.62 -4.43 -31.24
N LYS A 56 16.37 -5.45 -31.66
CA LYS A 56 16.14 -6.84 -31.23
C LYS A 56 16.33 -6.98 -29.72
N GLN A 57 17.37 -6.35 -29.17
CA GLN A 57 17.66 -6.39 -27.75
C GLN A 57 16.63 -5.60 -26.93
N LEU A 58 16.24 -4.39 -27.36
CA LEU A 58 15.17 -3.60 -26.74
C LEU A 58 13.85 -4.38 -26.68
N MET A 59 13.51 -5.09 -27.76
CA MET A 59 12.30 -5.91 -27.81
C MET A 59 12.39 -7.16 -26.93
N ALA A 60 13.58 -7.75 -26.80
CA ALA A 60 13.82 -8.86 -25.87
C ALA A 60 13.71 -8.41 -24.41
N VAL A 61 14.34 -7.28 -24.07
CA VAL A 61 14.32 -6.66 -22.73
C VAL A 61 12.90 -6.20 -22.37
N PHE A 62 12.15 -5.61 -23.31
CA PHE A 62 10.74 -5.28 -23.10
C PHE A 62 9.90 -6.52 -22.78
N ARG A 63 10.05 -7.61 -23.54
CA ARG A 63 9.34 -8.88 -23.27
C ARG A 63 9.73 -9.48 -21.93
N MET A 64 11.01 -9.39 -21.56
CA MET A 64 11.49 -9.79 -20.24
C MET A 64 10.87 -8.90 -19.16
N GLY A 65 10.85 -7.58 -19.32
CA GLY A 65 10.19 -6.64 -18.41
C GLY A 65 8.72 -6.97 -18.18
N VAL A 66 7.95 -7.24 -19.25
CA VAL A 66 6.56 -7.68 -19.14
C VAL A 66 6.42 -9.03 -18.42
N LYS A 67 7.33 -9.99 -18.67
CA LYS A 67 7.36 -11.25 -17.93
C LYS A 67 7.70 -11.04 -16.46
N LEU A 68 8.63 -10.13 -16.15
CA LEU A 68 9.04 -9.77 -14.80
C LEU A 68 7.93 -9.03 -14.05
N GLU A 69 7.18 -8.14 -14.71
CA GLU A 69 5.98 -7.52 -14.15
C GLU A 69 4.90 -8.57 -13.89
N SER A 70 4.67 -9.47 -14.85
CA SER A 70 3.72 -10.57 -14.68
C SER A 70 4.13 -11.49 -13.54
N TRP A 71 5.42 -11.82 -13.46
CA TRP A 71 6.03 -12.61 -12.39
C TRP A 71 5.92 -11.90 -11.04
N LEU A 72 6.26 -10.61 -10.96
CA LEU A 72 6.13 -9.82 -9.75
C LEU A 72 4.66 -9.69 -9.34
N ASN A 73 3.73 -9.66 -10.28
CA ASN A 73 2.30 -9.76 -10.00
C ASN A 73 1.86 -11.16 -9.56
N THR A 74 2.67 -12.21 -9.82
CA THR A 74 2.47 -13.54 -9.20
C THR A 74 2.97 -13.58 -7.75
N TYR A 75 4.00 -12.79 -7.41
CA TYR A 75 4.30 -12.43 -6.03
C TYR A 75 3.19 -11.48 -5.61
N THR A 76 2.08 -12.05 -5.18
CA THR A 76 1.07 -11.23 -4.55
C THR A 76 1.80 -10.50 -3.41
N PRO A 77 1.66 -9.17 -3.26
CA PRO A 77 1.88 -8.59 -1.94
C PRO A 77 1.00 -9.39 -0.98
N PRO A 78 1.20 -9.38 0.35
CA PRO A 78 0.32 -10.10 1.28
C PRO A 78 -1.08 -9.46 1.29
N LEU A 79 -1.81 -9.60 0.18
CA LEU A 79 -3.07 -9.03 -0.23
C LEU A 79 -3.60 -9.76 -1.50
N ALA A 80 -3.60 -11.11 -1.57
CA ALA A 80 -4.60 -11.90 -2.33
C ALA A 80 -4.32 -13.42 -2.49
N SER A 81 -3.17 -13.98 -2.09
CA SER A 81 -3.05 -15.45 -2.06
C SER A 81 -2.18 -15.91 -0.89
N GLY A 82 -2.73 -16.80 -0.06
CA GLY A 82 -2.12 -17.29 1.17
C GLY A 82 -0.93 -18.22 0.93
N GLY A 83 0.14 -17.74 0.30
CA GLY A 83 1.45 -18.39 0.22
C GLY A 83 2.51 -17.52 0.89
N ASN A 84 3.12 -18.00 1.97
CA ASN A 84 4.26 -17.34 2.60
C ASN A 84 5.53 -17.51 1.75
N VAL A 85 5.80 -16.55 0.85
CA VAL A 85 7.14 -16.07 0.44
C VAL A 85 6.91 -14.74 -0.28
N GLY A 86 7.02 -13.61 0.42
CA GLY A 86 6.56 -12.33 -0.12
C GLY A 86 7.44 -11.15 0.27
N VAL A 87 7.95 -10.48 -0.76
CA VAL A 87 8.51 -9.13 -0.72
C VAL A 87 7.48 -8.17 -0.08
N SER A 88 7.87 -7.21 0.76
CA SER A 88 6.89 -6.25 1.35
C SER A 88 6.19 -5.47 0.24
N GLY A 89 4.97 -4.97 0.46
CA GLY A 89 4.25 -4.17 -0.55
C GLY A 89 5.06 -2.98 -1.05
N GLU A 90 5.80 -2.31 -0.17
CA GLU A 90 6.71 -1.21 -0.52
C GLU A 90 7.90 -1.67 -1.38
N VAL A 91 8.47 -2.82 -1.05
CA VAL A 91 9.59 -3.37 -1.82
C VAL A 91 9.10 -3.91 -3.16
N GLN A 92 7.88 -4.45 -3.20
CA GLN A 92 7.22 -4.85 -4.44
C GLN A 92 6.90 -3.63 -5.30
N ASP A 93 6.39 -2.54 -4.73
CA ASP A 93 6.14 -1.29 -5.45
C ASP A 93 7.45 -0.68 -5.98
N GLY A 94 8.54 -0.75 -5.20
CA GLY A 94 9.86 -0.32 -5.63
C GLY A 94 10.42 -1.17 -6.77
N VAL A 95 10.38 -2.50 -6.64
CA VAL A 95 10.80 -3.43 -7.70
C VAL A 95 9.91 -3.28 -8.94
N TYR A 96 8.60 -3.10 -8.76
CA TYR A 96 7.65 -2.84 -9.85
C TYR A 96 7.96 -1.53 -10.55
N ALA A 97 8.24 -0.45 -9.82
CA ALA A 97 8.60 0.84 -10.40
C ALA A 97 9.87 0.76 -11.27
N HIS A 98 10.89 0.01 -10.83
CA HIS A 98 12.11 -0.20 -11.61
C HIS A 98 11.87 -1.06 -12.85
N ILE A 99 11.12 -2.17 -12.74
CA ILE A 99 10.79 -3.02 -13.89
C ILE A 99 9.89 -2.26 -14.88
N HIS A 100 8.90 -1.51 -14.38
CA HIS A 100 8.02 -0.71 -15.21
C HIS A 100 8.76 0.42 -15.92
N GLY A 101 9.71 1.07 -15.24
CA GLY A 101 10.62 2.05 -15.84
C GLY A 101 11.42 1.44 -17.00
N LEU A 102 11.96 0.24 -16.82
CA LEU A 102 12.67 -0.50 -17.88
C LEU A 102 11.75 -0.81 -19.07
N SER A 103 10.57 -1.38 -18.83
CA SER A 103 9.59 -1.72 -19.88
C SER A 103 9.14 -0.47 -20.65
N ALA A 104 8.77 0.60 -19.95
CA ALA A 104 8.32 1.85 -20.54
C ALA A 104 9.45 2.53 -21.34
N GLY A 105 10.67 2.57 -20.80
CA GLY A 105 11.85 3.11 -21.47
C GLY A 105 12.17 2.38 -22.77
N CYS A 106 12.11 1.05 -22.79
CA CYS A 106 12.31 0.26 -24.01
C CYS A 106 11.22 0.51 -25.05
N SER A 107 9.96 0.64 -24.64
CA SER A 107 8.84 0.94 -25.55
C SER A 107 8.98 2.33 -26.17
N GLU A 108 9.30 3.34 -25.37
CA GLU A 108 9.50 4.71 -25.86
C GLU A 108 10.69 4.79 -26.84
N ALA A 109 11.80 4.11 -26.54
CA ALA A 109 12.95 4.03 -27.42
C ALA A 109 12.60 3.42 -28.79
N LEU A 110 11.87 2.30 -28.82
CA LEU A 110 11.41 1.69 -30.08
C LEU A 110 10.53 2.64 -30.90
N HIS A 111 9.65 3.40 -30.24
CA HIS A 111 8.83 4.41 -30.89
C HIS A 111 9.66 5.57 -31.46
N ARG A 112 10.66 6.07 -30.71
CA ARG A 112 11.56 7.14 -31.20
C ARG A 112 12.37 6.70 -32.41
N MET A 113 12.91 5.48 -32.41
CA MET A 113 13.66 4.92 -33.54
C MET A 113 12.80 4.87 -34.82
N LEU A 114 11.57 4.39 -34.74
CA LEU A 114 10.61 4.42 -35.87
C LEU A 114 10.28 5.85 -36.31
N GLY A 115 10.19 6.80 -35.37
CA GLY A 115 9.99 8.21 -35.64
C GLY A 115 11.13 8.81 -36.47
N TYR A 116 12.38 8.52 -36.08
CA TYR A 116 13.56 8.98 -36.80
C TYR A 116 13.69 8.36 -38.19
N GLU A 117 13.40 7.06 -38.35
CA GLU A 117 13.37 6.42 -39.67
C GLU A 117 12.36 7.08 -40.61
N LYS A 118 11.15 7.38 -40.09
CA LYS A 118 10.12 8.10 -40.84
C LYS A 118 10.55 9.51 -41.19
N GLU A 119 11.15 10.23 -40.25
CA GLU A 119 11.64 11.59 -40.48
C GLU A 119 12.76 11.61 -41.54
N TYR A 120 13.71 10.68 -41.45
CA TYR A 120 14.77 10.50 -42.45
C TYR A 120 14.20 10.28 -43.85
N ALA A 121 13.22 9.36 -43.99
CA ALA A 121 12.56 9.08 -45.26
C ALA A 121 11.74 10.27 -45.80
N VAL A 122 11.04 11.00 -44.93
CA VAL A 122 10.26 12.18 -45.31
C VAL A 122 11.15 13.34 -45.74
N GLN A 123 12.27 13.58 -45.05
CA GLN A 123 13.20 14.64 -45.41
C GLN A 123 13.92 14.32 -46.73
N ARG A 124 14.29 13.05 -46.93
CA ARG A 124 14.91 12.58 -48.19
C ARG A 124 13.98 12.72 -49.40
N THR A 125 12.68 12.56 -49.22
CA THR A 125 11.68 12.69 -50.30
C THR A 125 11.29 14.14 -50.59
N LYS A 126 11.35 15.04 -49.60
CA LYS A 126 11.03 16.47 -49.76
C LYS A 126 12.18 17.31 -50.31
N CYS A 127 13.43 16.96 -50.02
CA CYS A 127 14.59 17.65 -50.57
C CYS A 127 14.91 17.11 -51.98
N THR A 128 14.64 17.93 -53.01
CA THR A 128 14.96 17.60 -54.40
C THR A 128 16.40 17.94 -54.80
N ASP A 129 17.04 18.88 -54.09
CA ASP A 129 18.44 19.27 -54.29
C ASP A 129 19.41 18.50 -53.37
N GLU A 130 20.36 17.80 -53.98
CA GLU A 130 21.36 16.98 -53.29
C GLU A 130 22.26 17.83 -52.38
N ARG A 131 22.60 19.07 -52.79
CA ARG A 131 23.46 19.94 -52.00
C ARG A 131 22.80 20.41 -50.70
N THR A 132 21.47 20.60 -50.74
CA THR A 132 20.67 20.95 -49.58
C THR A 132 20.45 19.75 -48.66
N TRP A 133 20.21 18.55 -49.21
CA TRP A 133 20.12 17.31 -48.44
C TRP A 133 21.40 17.04 -47.64
N GLN A 134 22.57 17.14 -48.26
CA GLN A 134 23.87 16.91 -47.59
C GLN A 134 24.12 17.85 -46.40
N ARG A 135 23.52 19.06 -46.39
CA ARG A 135 23.61 19.99 -45.25
C ARG A 135 22.77 19.58 -44.05
N PHE A 136 21.57 19.03 -44.26
CA PHE A 136 20.67 18.60 -43.18
C PHE A 136 20.95 17.18 -42.70
N ARG A 137 21.45 16.32 -43.60
CA ARG A 137 21.78 14.92 -43.34
C ARG A 137 22.71 14.78 -42.14
N GLY A 138 23.81 15.53 -42.08
CA GLY A 138 24.78 15.44 -40.98
C GLY A 138 24.18 15.76 -39.60
N THR A 139 23.32 16.77 -39.51
CA THR A 139 22.63 17.13 -38.25
C THR A 139 21.64 16.05 -37.82
N LEU A 140 20.92 15.46 -38.78
CA LEU A 140 19.92 14.44 -38.49
C LEU A 140 20.58 13.11 -38.09
N GLU A 141 21.64 12.69 -38.79
CA GLU A 141 22.44 11.52 -38.44
C GLU A 141 23.15 11.68 -37.09
N ALA A 142 23.66 12.87 -36.76
CA ALA A 142 24.25 13.15 -35.46
C ALA A 142 23.22 13.01 -34.31
N ASN A 143 22.00 13.50 -34.51
CA ASN A 143 20.91 13.37 -33.54
C ASN A 143 20.49 11.89 -33.36
N MET A 144 20.40 11.14 -34.46
CA MET A 144 20.06 9.71 -34.42
C MET A 144 21.14 8.89 -33.71
N LEU A 145 22.42 9.14 -34.00
CA LEU A 145 23.53 8.47 -33.34
C LEU A 145 23.57 8.79 -31.83
N HIS A 146 23.31 10.05 -31.46
CA HIS A 146 23.21 10.44 -30.06
C HIS A 146 22.03 9.72 -29.35
N ASP A 147 20.89 9.58 -30.01
CA ASP A 147 19.75 8.83 -29.44
C ASP A 147 20.05 7.33 -29.29
N LEU A 148 20.77 6.71 -30.23
CA LEU A 148 21.26 5.32 -30.11
C LEU A 148 22.14 5.15 -28.87
N GLY A 149 23.11 6.05 -28.67
CA GLY A 149 24.01 6.02 -27.52
C GLY A 149 23.25 6.19 -26.21
N LYS A 150 22.38 7.20 -26.13
CA LYS A 150 21.53 7.47 -24.96
C LYS A 150 20.63 6.27 -24.63
N THR A 151 19.99 5.68 -25.64
CA THR A 151 19.09 4.54 -25.47
C THR A 151 19.84 3.31 -24.96
N THR A 152 21.03 3.05 -25.48
CA THR A 152 21.86 1.91 -25.07
C THR A 152 22.32 2.05 -23.61
N LEU A 153 22.81 3.24 -23.24
CA LEU A 153 23.21 3.57 -21.87
C LEU A 153 22.04 3.48 -20.89
N GLN A 154 20.88 4.02 -21.25
CA GLN A 154 19.68 4.00 -20.40
C GLN A 154 19.20 2.56 -20.17
N MET A 155 19.11 1.74 -21.23
CA MET A 155 18.75 0.32 -21.11
C MET A 155 19.72 -0.45 -20.21
N HIS A 156 21.03 -0.22 -20.36
CA HIS A 156 22.05 -0.85 -19.54
C HIS A 156 21.91 -0.45 -18.06
N ALA A 157 21.74 0.85 -17.77
CA ALA A 157 21.56 1.35 -16.42
C ALA A 157 20.27 0.80 -15.76
N ASP A 158 19.16 0.75 -16.50
CA ASP A 158 17.90 0.24 -15.99
C ASP A 158 17.95 -1.26 -15.69
N LEU A 159 18.64 -2.05 -16.53
CA LEU A 159 18.89 -3.47 -16.27
C LEU A 159 19.70 -3.70 -14.99
N LEU A 160 20.74 -2.89 -14.75
CA LEU A 160 21.54 -2.96 -13.53
C LEU A 160 20.73 -2.53 -12.29
N ASN A 161 19.89 -1.51 -12.42
CA ASN A 161 18.99 -1.08 -11.35
C ASN A 161 17.98 -2.16 -10.97
N VAL A 162 17.39 -2.84 -11.97
CA VAL A 162 16.50 -3.99 -11.74
C VAL A 162 17.26 -5.13 -11.06
N ALA A 163 18.46 -5.49 -11.54
CA ALA A 163 19.28 -6.54 -10.94
C ALA A 163 19.66 -6.24 -9.48
N ASN A 164 20.10 -5.02 -9.20
CA ASN A 164 20.43 -4.57 -7.85
C ASN A 164 19.20 -4.57 -6.94
N SER A 165 18.05 -4.10 -7.45
CA SER A 165 16.80 -4.08 -6.70
C SER A 165 16.33 -5.49 -6.35
N ILE A 166 16.37 -6.43 -7.30
CA ILE A 166 16.02 -7.84 -7.08
C ILE A 166 16.99 -8.49 -6.08
N SER A 167 18.30 -8.29 -6.26
CA SER A 167 19.34 -8.89 -5.41
C SER A 167 19.27 -8.42 -3.96
N ASN A 168 19.16 -7.10 -3.74
CA ASN A 168 19.11 -6.52 -2.40
C ASN A 168 17.85 -6.95 -1.64
N ASN A 169 16.71 -7.00 -2.33
CA ASN A 169 15.41 -7.22 -1.70
C ASN A 169 15.04 -8.70 -1.49
N LEU A 170 15.56 -9.62 -2.29
CA LEU A 170 15.28 -11.06 -2.16
C LEU A 170 16.27 -11.81 -1.26
N SER A 171 17.42 -11.20 -0.91
CA SER A 171 18.44 -11.79 -0.03
C SER A 171 17.91 -12.14 1.37
N HIS A 172 16.96 -11.36 1.90
CA HIS A 172 16.35 -11.53 3.23
C HIS A 172 15.33 -12.67 3.31
N LEU A 173 14.77 -13.13 2.17
CA LEU A 173 13.80 -14.23 2.14
C LEU A 173 14.42 -15.60 2.46
N ARG A 174 15.75 -15.73 2.35
CA ARG A 174 16.46 -17.01 2.53
C ARG A 174 16.66 -17.39 4.01
N THR A 175 16.65 -16.42 4.91
CA THR A 175 16.94 -16.61 6.36
C THR A 175 15.70 -16.40 7.25
N ALA A 176 14.79 -15.47 6.91
CA ALA A 176 13.57 -15.20 7.69
C ALA A 176 12.48 -16.29 7.56
N ALA A 177 12.52 -17.07 6.48
CA ALA A 177 11.42 -17.96 6.09
C ALA A 177 11.17 -19.18 6.99
N SER A 178 11.98 -19.49 8.01
CA SER A 178 11.78 -20.72 8.81
C SER A 178 10.90 -20.55 10.06
N GLU A 179 10.92 -19.38 10.71
CA GLU A 179 10.17 -19.08 11.94
C GLU A 179 8.95 -18.21 11.66
N GLU A 180 9.10 -17.12 10.88
CA GLU A 180 7.99 -16.25 10.47
C GLU A 180 6.96 -17.01 9.62
N SER A 181 7.41 -17.87 8.70
CA SER A 181 6.50 -18.67 7.87
C SER A 181 5.68 -19.66 8.70
N LYS A 182 6.19 -20.15 9.84
CA LYS A 182 5.43 -21.04 10.73
C LYS A 182 4.31 -20.29 11.46
N LEU A 183 4.61 -19.11 12.01
CA LEU A 183 3.63 -18.27 12.72
C LEU A 183 2.56 -17.71 11.77
N ALA A 184 2.96 -17.22 10.59
CA ALA A 184 2.03 -16.71 9.58
C ALA A 184 1.21 -17.83 8.90
N ALA A 185 1.80 -19.01 8.63
CA ALA A 185 1.04 -20.16 8.11
C ALA A 185 0.03 -20.69 9.12
N MET A 186 0.35 -20.62 10.42
CA MET A 186 -0.57 -21.01 11.49
C MET A 186 -1.77 -20.06 11.62
N TRP A 187 -1.71 -18.83 11.11
CA TRP A 187 -2.87 -17.90 11.08
C TRP A 187 -3.72 -18.05 9.82
N ASN A 188 -3.08 -18.22 8.66
CA ASN A 188 -3.74 -18.31 7.37
C ASN A 188 -4.43 -19.67 7.14
N SER A 189 -4.05 -20.72 7.89
CA SER A 189 -4.62 -22.07 7.75
C SER A 189 -5.74 -22.39 8.75
N THR A 190 -5.80 -21.70 9.88
CA THR A 190 -6.88 -21.87 10.85
C THR A 190 -8.14 -21.12 10.41
N PRO A 191 -9.31 -21.80 10.28
CA PRO A 191 -10.57 -21.13 10.03
C PRO A 191 -10.83 -20.13 11.17
N TYR A 192 -11.24 -18.91 10.80
CA TYR A 192 -11.64 -17.92 11.78
C TYR A 192 -13.00 -18.33 12.34
N ASN A 193 -13.03 -18.88 13.55
CA ASN A 193 -14.30 -19.15 14.21
C ASN A 193 -14.93 -17.79 14.55
N THR A 194 -16.08 -17.49 13.96
CA THR A 194 -16.89 -16.32 14.29
C THR A 194 -17.08 -16.30 15.79
N VAL A 195 -16.44 -15.35 16.49
CA VAL A 195 -16.29 -15.50 17.93
C VAL A 195 -17.60 -15.07 18.60
N GLN A 196 -18.49 -16.03 18.84
CA GLN A 196 -19.64 -15.85 19.72
C GLN A 196 -19.25 -15.52 21.17
N SER A 197 -17.96 -15.64 21.51
CA SER A 197 -17.40 -15.41 22.84
C SER A 197 -16.15 -14.51 22.82
N TRP A 198 -16.20 -13.38 22.11
CA TRP A 198 -15.35 -12.28 22.53
C TRP A 198 -15.95 -11.81 23.85
N ASP A 199 -15.34 -12.30 24.95
CA ASP A 199 -15.62 -11.78 26.28
C ASP A 199 -15.65 -10.26 26.17
N ASN A 200 -16.75 -9.66 26.62
CA ASN A 200 -16.93 -8.22 26.64
C ASN A 200 -15.93 -7.63 27.65
N LYS A 201 -14.65 -7.57 27.27
CA LYS A 201 -13.56 -7.17 28.14
C LYS A 201 -13.53 -5.66 28.13
N SER A 202 -13.91 -5.10 29.26
CA SER A 202 -13.96 -3.67 29.56
C SER A 202 -12.58 -3.02 29.64
N GLY A 203 -11.59 -3.45 28.85
CA GLY A 203 -10.19 -3.01 28.94
C GLY A 203 -9.42 -3.60 30.13
N ARG A 204 -8.09 -3.46 30.12
CA ARG A 204 -7.19 -3.98 31.18
C ARG A 204 -6.84 -2.91 32.22
N SER A 205 -6.57 -1.69 31.77
CA SER A 205 -6.19 -0.56 32.61
C SER A 205 -7.42 0.23 33.06
N ALA A 206 -7.38 0.84 34.25
CA ALA A 206 -8.50 1.68 34.73
C ALA A 206 -8.82 2.84 33.78
N ARG A 207 -7.81 3.40 33.10
CA ARG A 207 -7.99 4.46 32.09
C ARG A 207 -8.75 3.94 30.87
N ALA A 208 -8.38 2.76 30.35
CA ALA A 208 -9.09 2.15 29.22
C ALA A 208 -10.51 1.72 29.60
N VAL A 209 -10.70 1.16 30.80
CA VAL A 209 -12.04 0.79 31.32
C VAL A 209 -12.97 1.99 31.35
N ASN A 210 -12.50 3.12 31.88
CA ASN A 210 -13.31 4.34 31.93
C ASN A 210 -13.60 4.89 30.53
N ALA A 211 -12.63 4.84 29.61
CA ALA A 211 -12.80 5.31 28.25
C ALA A 211 -13.79 4.44 27.45
N ILE A 212 -13.69 3.11 27.53
CA ILE A 212 -14.63 2.19 26.88
C ILE A 212 -16.03 2.35 27.46
N ARG A 213 -16.15 2.41 28.79
CA ARG A 213 -17.44 2.62 29.46
C ARG A 213 -18.10 3.94 29.05
N MET A 214 -17.33 5.02 28.93
CA MET A 214 -17.83 6.30 28.42
C MET A 214 -18.46 6.14 27.03
N MET A 215 -17.80 5.40 26.14
CA MET A 215 -18.29 5.13 24.79
C MET A 215 -19.54 4.24 24.80
N GLU A 216 -19.56 3.17 25.60
CA GLU A 216 -20.73 2.27 25.73
C GLU A 216 -21.97 2.99 26.30
N ASP A 217 -21.78 3.78 27.36
CA ASP A 217 -22.85 4.55 28.00
C ASP A 217 -23.41 5.59 27.02
N GLY A 218 -22.55 6.23 26.24
CA GLY A 218 -22.96 7.21 25.26
C GLY A 218 -23.61 6.62 24.01
N ASN A 219 -23.15 5.46 23.52
CA ASN A 219 -23.85 4.73 22.48
C ASN A 219 -25.23 4.25 22.95
N THR A 220 -25.37 3.87 24.22
CA THR A 220 -26.67 3.54 24.82
C THR A 220 -27.61 4.74 24.81
N ARG A 221 -27.11 5.96 25.09
CA ARG A 221 -27.89 7.20 24.98
C ARG A 221 -28.28 7.50 23.54
N PHE A 222 -27.36 7.35 22.60
CA PHE A 222 -27.61 7.50 21.16
C PHE A 222 -28.74 6.56 20.68
N VAL A 223 -28.61 5.26 20.92
CA VAL A 223 -29.58 4.24 20.49
C VAL A 223 -30.95 4.44 21.15
N THR A 224 -30.99 4.90 22.40
CA THR A 224 -32.26 5.16 23.12
C THR A 224 -32.86 6.53 22.82
N GLY A 225 -32.26 7.33 21.95
CA GLY A 225 -32.75 8.68 21.60
C GLY A 225 -32.63 9.69 22.75
N ARG A 226 -31.77 9.42 23.74
CA ARG A 226 -31.52 10.27 24.93
C ARG A 226 -30.13 10.89 24.89
N TRP A 227 -29.59 11.11 23.69
CA TRP A 227 -28.33 11.82 23.50
C TRP A 227 -28.51 13.32 23.79
N HIS A 228 -27.44 13.99 24.20
CA HIS A 228 -27.53 15.37 24.68
C HIS A 228 -26.86 16.32 23.69
N TYR A 229 -27.43 17.52 23.50
CA TYR A 229 -26.72 18.57 22.78
C TYR A 229 -25.55 19.07 23.63
N LYS A 230 -24.36 19.11 23.02
CA LYS A 230 -23.11 19.45 23.70
C LYS A 230 -22.62 20.79 23.22
N SER A 231 -22.74 21.79 24.08
CA SER A 231 -22.09 23.06 23.82
C SER A 231 -20.58 22.83 23.86
N PRO A 232 -19.80 23.33 22.88
CA PRO A 232 -18.34 23.28 22.93
C PRO A 232 -17.84 24.21 24.03
N THR A 233 -17.89 23.75 25.29
CA THR A 233 -17.34 24.46 26.44
C THR A 233 -16.01 23.83 26.81
N GLY A 234 -14.93 24.59 26.63
CA GLY A 234 -13.56 24.18 26.93
C GLY A 234 -12.87 23.55 25.71
N LEU A 235 -11.89 24.28 25.13
CA LEU A 235 -11.02 23.76 24.07
C LEU A 235 -9.87 22.89 24.64
N ASP A 236 -9.62 22.98 25.95
CA ASP A 236 -8.56 22.24 26.67
C ASP A 236 -9.03 20.86 27.15
N VAL A 237 -9.57 20.05 26.25
CA VAL A 237 -9.99 18.68 26.55
C VAL A 237 -8.97 17.70 26.02
N THR A 238 -8.33 16.94 26.91
CA THR A 238 -7.45 15.83 26.50
C THR A 238 -8.28 14.64 26.00
N PRO A 239 -8.02 14.13 24.78
CA PRO A 239 -8.76 13.01 24.22
C PRO A 239 -8.41 11.70 24.93
N SER A 240 -9.43 10.86 25.13
CA SER A 240 -9.31 9.55 25.79
C SER A 240 -9.36 8.36 24.82
N VAL A 241 -9.81 8.56 23.59
CA VAL A 241 -9.93 7.51 22.58
C VAL A 241 -9.54 8.04 21.21
N ILE A 242 -8.79 7.26 20.43
CA ILE A 242 -8.68 7.44 18.98
C ILE A 242 -9.60 6.43 18.32
N VAL A 243 -10.45 6.85 17.38
CA VAL A 243 -11.35 5.97 16.62
C VAL A 243 -10.92 5.97 15.15
N LEU A 244 -10.51 4.81 14.65
CA LEU A 244 -10.41 4.54 13.22
C LEU A 244 -11.78 4.01 12.76
N GLY A 245 -12.48 4.80 11.94
CA GLY A 245 -13.83 4.46 11.48
C GLY A 245 -14.03 4.67 9.98
N GLY A 246 -15.15 4.18 9.48
CA GLY A 246 -15.62 4.33 8.12
C GLY A 246 -15.99 5.78 7.76
N SER A 247 -15.54 6.25 6.59
CA SER A 247 -16.08 7.48 5.98
C SER A 247 -17.50 7.28 5.44
N GLU A 248 -17.92 6.04 5.25
CA GLU A 248 -19.27 5.66 4.78
C GLU A 248 -20.38 5.86 5.81
N TYR A 249 -20.06 6.08 7.09
CA TYR A 249 -21.07 6.23 8.13
C TYR A 249 -21.88 7.51 7.96
N ARG A 250 -23.20 7.38 8.11
CA ARG A 250 -24.14 8.50 7.96
C ARG A 250 -24.20 9.42 9.19
N VAL A 251 -23.72 8.92 10.33
CA VAL A 251 -23.74 9.62 11.62
C VAL A 251 -22.29 9.99 11.99
N PRO A 252 -22.03 11.21 12.49
CA PRO A 252 -20.77 11.55 13.13
C PRO A 252 -20.43 10.58 14.26
N ILE A 253 -19.17 10.18 14.40
CA ILE A 253 -18.76 9.17 15.38
C ILE A 253 -18.85 9.74 16.81
N GLU A 254 -18.65 11.04 16.95
CA GLU A 254 -18.82 11.81 18.18
C GLU A 254 -20.28 11.74 18.67
N ASP A 255 -21.24 11.89 17.75
CA ASP A 255 -22.68 11.78 18.04
C ASP A 255 -23.06 10.33 18.37
N LEU A 256 -22.51 9.36 17.62
CA LEU A 256 -22.74 7.93 17.82
C LEU A 256 -22.39 7.47 19.25
N PHE A 257 -21.36 8.08 19.84
CA PHE A 257 -20.92 7.81 21.20
C PHE A 257 -21.35 8.87 22.21
N ASP A 258 -22.13 9.89 21.82
CA ASP A 258 -22.59 10.98 22.69
C ASP A 258 -21.48 11.45 23.67
N VAL A 259 -20.30 11.78 23.13
CA VAL A 259 -19.08 12.24 23.85
C VAL A 259 -18.82 13.72 23.62
N ASP A 260 -18.17 14.39 24.58
CA ASP A 260 -17.93 15.83 24.47
C ASP A 260 -16.94 16.16 23.36
N PRO A 261 -17.06 17.32 22.69
CA PRO A 261 -16.08 17.76 21.71
C PRO A 261 -14.65 17.66 22.25
N GLY A 262 -13.74 17.07 21.47
CA GLY A 262 -12.34 16.86 21.88
C GLY A 262 -12.08 15.63 22.75
N ARG A 263 -13.11 14.90 23.22
CA ARG A 263 -12.90 13.66 24.00
C ARG A 263 -12.42 12.47 23.20
N ILE A 264 -12.71 12.47 21.90
CA ILE A 264 -12.24 11.44 20.98
C ILE A 264 -11.61 12.08 19.74
N ILE A 265 -10.60 11.43 19.19
CA ILE A 265 -10.00 11.77 17.90
C ILE A 265 -10.55 10.79 16.88
N VAL A 266 -11.17 11.28 15.80
CA VAL A 266 -11.79 10.43 14.81
C VAL A 266 -11.02 10.50 13.49
N GLN A 267 -10.46 9.38 13.06
CA GLN A 267 -9.89 9.21 11.73
C GLN A 267 -10.86 8.42 10.86
N ARG A 268 -11.52 9.10 9.92
CA ARG A 268 -12.47 8.49 8.98
C ARG A 268 -11.79 8.12 7.67
N VAL A 269 -11.88 6.86 7.29
CA VAL A 269 -11.37 6.31 6.01
C VAL A 269 -12.36 5.28 5.47
N LEU A 270 -12.46 5.15 4.15
CA LEU A 270 -13.36 4.16 3.54
C LEU A 270 -12.92 2.74 3.90
N GLY A 271 -13.87 1.91 4.35
CA GLY A 271 -13.61 0.52 4.73
C GLY A 271 -12.95 0.37 6.11
N SER A 272 -12.77 1.46 6.87
CA SER A 272 -12.20 1.43 8.23
C SER A 272 -10.80 0.81 8.31
N VAL A 273 -9.99 0.98 7.25
CA VAL A 273 -8.59 0.55 7.16
C VAL A 273 -7.72 1.78 6.90
N ALA A 274 -6.77 2.06 7.79
CA ALA A 274 -5.90 3.24 7.71
C ALA A 274 -4.98 3.26 6.46
N GLY A 275 -4.87 2.13 5.76
CA GLY A 275 -4.03 1.95 4.59
C GLY A 275 -2.61 1.55 4.96
N MET A 276 -1.65 1.95 4.12
CA MET A 276 -0.23 1.66 4.32
C MET A 276 0.38 2.55 5.41
N GLN A 277 1.45 2.06 6.05
CA GLN A 277 2.29 2.87 6.96
C GLN A 277 2.86 4.09 6.21
N GLU A 278 3.24 5.14 6.95
CA GLU A 278 3.79 6.39 6.41
C GLU A 278 2.84 7.19 5.48
N ARG A 279 1.58 6.78 5.37
CA ARG A 279 0.52 7.52 4.67
C ARG A 279 -0.32 8.33 5.66
N THR A 280 -0.95 9.37 5.14
CA THR A 280 -1.65 10.41 5.93
C THR A 280 -2.53 9.86 7.05
N ALA A 281 -3.44 8.91 6.76
CA ALA A 281 -4.35 8.41 7.77
C ALA A 281 -3.65 7.57 8.86
N PHE A 282 -2.67 6.75 8.45
CA PHE A 282 -1.89 5.93 9.38
C PHE A 282 -1.01 6.82 10.26
N SER A 283 -0.25 7.73 9.66
CA SER A 283 0.64 8.64 10.40
C SER A 283 -0.13 9.63 11.27
N SER A 284 -1.36 10.01 10.91
CA SER A 284 -2.26 10.80 11.76
C SER A 284 -2.59 10.08 13.07
N ILE A 285 -2.82 8.76 13.01
CA ILE A 285 -3.06 7.93 14.20
C ILE A 285 -1.79 7.86 15.07
N GLU A 286 -0.63 7.62 14.46
CA GLU A 286 0.65 7.58 15.19
C GLU A 286 0.96 8.90 15.89
N TYR A 287 0.78 10.01 15.17
CA TYR A 287 0.93 11.35 15.73
C TYR A 287 -0.04 11.59 16.89
N SER A 288 -1.28 11.13 16.76
CA SER A 288 -2.29 11.26 17.82
C SER A 288 -1.94 10.49 19.08
N ILE A 289 -1.40 9.27 18.92
CA ILE A 289 -0.90 8.47 20.04
C ILE A 289 0.25 9.19 20.72
N ALA A 290 1.19 9.71 19.93
CA ALA A 290 2.39 10.34 20.43
C ALA A 290 2.11 11.67 21.14
N ARG A 291 1.17 12.48 20.63
CA ARG A 291 0.81 13.79 21.20
C ARG A 291 -0.06 13.68 22.45
N TRP A 292 -1.10 12.85 22.45
CA TRP A 292 -2.11 12.85 23.52
C TRP A 292 -2.08 11.63 24.44
N ALA A 293 -1.32 10.58 24.11
CA ALA A 293 -1.23 9.33 24.87
C ALA A 293 -2.60 8.81 25.37
N PRO A 294 -3.61 8.67 24.48
CA PRO A 294 -4.92 8.16 24.85
C PRO A 294 -4.82 6.67 25.22
N PRO A 295 -5.58 6.20 26.23
CA PRO A 295 -5.53 4.81 26.67
C PRO A 295 -6.15 3.81 25.67
N VAL A 296 -6.93 4.26 24.69
CA VAL A 296 -7.66 3.37 23.76
C VAL A 296 -7.51 3.83 22.32
N LEU A 297 -7.17 2.89 21.44
CA LEU A 297 -7.33 2.98 19.99
C LEU A 297 -8.42 2.00 19.57
N LEU A 298 -9.51 2.50 19.02
CA LEU A 298 -10.68 1.72 18.63
C LEU A 298 -10.76 1.62 17.11
N VAL A 299 -10.80 0.40 16.59
CA VAL A 299 -11.19 0.11 15.20
C VAL A 299 -12.69 -0.13 15.18
N LEU A 300 -13.43 0.78 14.58
CA LEU A 300 -14.88 0.69 14.40
C LEU A 300 -15.17 0.28 12.95
N VAL A 301 -15.96 -0.77 12.75
CA VAL A 301 -16.41 -1.22 11.42
C VAL A 301 -17.94 -1.27 11.40
N GLU A 302 -18.57 -0.96 10.27
CA GLU A 302 -20.02 -1.08 10.12
C GLU A 302 -20.42 -2.47 9.61
N SER A 303 -21.50 -3.03 10.17
CA SER A 303 -22.01 -4.38 9.85
C SER A 303 -22.29 -4.59 8.36
N SER A 304 -22.70 -3.51 7.67
CA SER A 304 -23.13 -3.52 6.26
C SER A 304 -22.35 -2.47 5.45
N SER A 305 -21.02 -2.49 5.50
CA SER A 305 -20.18 -1.53 4.75
C SER A 305 -20.29 -1.73 3.23
N PRO A 306 -20.65 -0.69 2.46
CA PRO A 306 -20.66 -0.74 0.99
C PRO A 306 -19.29 -1.05 0.38
N ILE A 307 -18.21 -0.73 1.11
CA ILE A 307 -16.82 -0.94 0.66
C ILE A 307 -16.46 -2.42 0.74
N ILE A 308 -16.86 -3.09 1.83
CA ILE A 308 -16.72 -4.54 1.99
C ILE A 308 -17.54 -5.28 0.92
N GLU A 309 -18.79 -4.85 0.72
CA GLU A 309 -19.67 -5.44 -0.30
C GLU A 309 -19.09 -5.27 -1.72
N ALA A 310 -18.56 -4.09 -2.05
CA ALA A 310 -17.91 -3.84 -3.33
C ALA A 310 -16.65 -4.70 -3.52
N ALA A 311 -15.86 -4.93 -2.46
CA ALA A 311 -14.71 -5.82 -2.51
C ALA A 311 -15.13 -7.27 -2.79
N ILE A 312 -16.18 -7.78 -2.14
CA ILE A 312 -16.74 -9.13 -2.40
C ILE A 312 -17.23 -9.25 -3.85
N LYS A 313 -17.95 -8.24 -4.37
CA LYS A 313 -18.40 -8.22 -5.78
C LYS A 313 -17.24 -8.21 -6.76
N GLN A 314 -16.17 -7.47 -6.45
CA GLN A 314 -14.96 -7.43 -7.27
C GLN A 314 -14.28 -8.80 -7.31
N LEU A 315 -14.16 -9.49 -6.18
CA LEU A 315 -13.59 -10.85 -6.11
C LEU A 315 -14.36 -11.85 -6.98
N ARG A 316 -15.68 -11.68 -7.07
CA ARG A 316 -16.57 -12.51 -7.90
C ARG A 316 -16.58 -12.11 -9.39
N GLY A 317 -15.80 -11.10 -9.78
CA GLY A 317 -15.77 -10.58 -11.16
C GLY A 317 -17.03 -9.82 -11.57
N GLN A 318 -17.89 -9.45 -10.61
CA GLN A 318 -19.16 -8.74 -10.86
C GLN A 318 -18.98 -7.22 -10.96
N TYR A 319 -17.84 -6.71 -10.53
CA TYR A 319 -17.53 -5.28 -10.45
C TYR A 319 -16.05 -5.04 -10.75
N LEU A 320 -15.75 -4.16 -11.70
CA LEU A 320 -14.37 -3.75 -12.01
C LEU A 320 -14.22 -2.23 -11.80
N PRO A 321 -13.66 -1.77 -10.67
CA PRO A 321 -13.52 -0.35 -10.38
C PRO A 321 -12.46 0.33 -11.25
N LEU A 322 -12.60 1.64 -11.45
CA LEU A 322 -11.51 2.48 -11.95
C LEU A 322 -10.31 2.45 -11.00
N ALA A 323 -9.10 2.71 -11.52
CA ALA A 323 -7.85 2.59 -10.75
C ALA A 323 -7.84 3.34 -9.40
N PRO A 324 -8.32 4.61 -9.28
CA PRO A 324 -8.34 5.30 -7.99
C PRO A 324 -9.29 4.66 -6.97
N ILE A 325 -10.43 4.14 -7.41
CA ILE A 325 -11.43 3.46 -6.56
C ILE A 325 -10.87 2.12 -6.08
N ARG A 326 -10.09 1.44 -6.93
CA ARG A 326 -9.44 0.16 -6.62
C ARG A 326 -8.51 0.26 -5.42
N VAL A 327 -7.82 1.40 -5.22
CA VAL A 327 -6.92 1.62 -4.07
C VAL A 327 -7.67 1.42 -2.74
N VAL A 328 -8.88 1.97 -2.63
CA VAL A 328 -9.72 1.82 -1.43
C VAL A 328 -10.13 0.36 -1.23
N LEU A 329 -10.58 -0.31 -2.31
CA LEU A 329 -11.04 -1.70 -2.23
C LEU A 329 -9.90 -2.68 -1.93
N ASN A 330 -8.68 -2.37 -2.38
CA ASN A 330 -7.50 -3.20 -2.11
C ASN A 330 -7.21 -3.32 -0.61
N HIS A 331 -7.48 -2.28 0.19
CA HIS A 331 -7.27 -2.32 1.63
C HIS A 331 -8.19 -3.33 2.35
N VAL A 332 -9.38 -3.59 1.79
CA VAL A 332 -10.41 -4.48 2.35
C VAL A 332 -10.39 -5.87 1.68
N MET A 333 -9.65 -6.01 0.57
CA MET A 333 -9.67 -7.22 -0.25
C MET A 333 -9.20 -8.47 0.50
N VAL A 334 -8.28 -8.33 1.47
CA VAL A 334 -7.79 -9.48 2.26
C VAL A 334 -8.86 -10.08 3.15
N SER A 335 -9.56 -9.25 3.89
CA SER A 335 -10.63 -9.70 4.78
C SER A 335 -11.78 -10.31 3.96
N ALA A 336 -12.16 -9.66 2.85
CA ALA A 336 -13.17 -10.17 1.94
C ALA A 336 -12.80 -11.53 1.32
N LEU A 337 -11.57 -11.68 0.81
CA LEU A 337 -11.12 -12.93 0.20
C LEU A 337 -11.10 -14.09 1.21
N ARG A 338 -10.59 -13.84 2.42
CA ARG A 338 -10.55 -14.86 3.48
C ARG A 338 -11.96 -15.28 3.89
N ALA A 339 -12.89 -14.35 3.98
CA ALA A 339 -14.30 -14.64 4.25
C ALA A 339 -14.93 -15.53 3.18
N VAL A 340 -14.72 -15.21 1.89
CA VAL A 340 -15.22 -16.00 0.75
C VAL A 340 -14.64 -17.41 0.79
N GLN A 341 -13.32 -17.56 0.90
CA GLN A 341 -12.66 -18.86 0.94
C GLN A 341 -13.12 -19.73 2.11
N GLN A 342 -13.39 -19.12 3.27
CA GLN A 342 -13.87 -19.85 4.43
C GLN A 342 -15.33 -20.28 4.28
N ALA A 343 -16.19 -19.42 3.74
CA ALA A 343 -17.58 -19.75 3.48
C ALA A 343 -17.73 -20.83 2.39
N GLU A 344 -16.91 -20.80 1.34
CA GLU A 344 -16.89 -21.81 0.27
C GLU A 344 -16.50 -23.21 0.75
N LYS A 345 -15.69 -23.31 1.81
CA LYS A 345 -15.36 -24.60 2.44
C LYS A 345 -16.53 -25.21 3.21
N ASN A 346 -17.57 -24.43 3.51
CA ASN A 346 -18.72 -24.87 4.28
C ASN A 346 -19.90 -25.25 3.36
N SER A 347 -19.90 -26.49 2.85
CA SER A 347 -20.83 -26.97 1.83
C SER A 347 -22.26 -27.26 2.33
N THR A 348 -22.57 -27.00 3.61
CA THR A 348 -23.86 -27.33 4.23
C THR A 348 -24.87 -26.15 4.24
N LEU A 349 -24.46 -24.96 3.81
CA LEU A 349 -25.29 -23.76 3.83
C LEU A 349 -26.06 -23.57 2.52
N THR A 350 -27.25 -22.95 2.62
CA THR A 350 -27.98 -22.44 1.44
C THR A 350 -27.24 -21.25 0.83
N SER A 351 -27.51 -20.90 -0.44
CA SER A 351 -26.91 -19.72 -1.08
C SER A 351 -27.12 -18.43 -0.27
N ALA A 352 -28.31 -18.25 0.33
CA ALA A 352 -28.59 -17.10 1.18
C ALA A 352 -27.84 -17.16 2.52
N GLY A 353 -27.73 -18.34 3.13
CA GLY A 353 -26.95 -18.51 4.36
C GLY A 353 -25.46 -18.29 4.14
N GLN A 354 -24.95 -18.67 2.97
CA GLN A 354 -23.56 -18.44 2.58
C GLN A 354 -23.28 -16.94 2.39
N GLU A 355 -24.19 -16.17 1.77
CA GLU A 355 -24.01 -14.73 1.59
C GLU A 355 -23.99 -13.96 2.92
N LEU A 356 -24.89 -14.33 3.84
CA LEU A 356 -24.92 -13.77 5.19
C LEU A 356 -23.62 -14.09 5.94
N LEU A 357 -23.14 -15.34 5.83
CA LEU A 357 -21.88 -15.74 6.46
C LEU A 357 -20.68 -14.99 5.87
N ILE A 358 -20.61 -14.82 4.54
CA ILE A 358 -19.52 -14.08 3.88
C ILE A 358 -19.50 -12.64 4.37
N THR A 359 -20.66 -11.99 4.40
CA THR A 359 -20.77 -10.59 4.86
C THR A 359 -20.33 -10.47 6.32
N GLN A 360 -20.84 -11.34 7.19
CA GLN A 360 -20.46 -11.32 8.61
C GLN A 360 -18.96 -11.57 8.81
N LEU A 361 -18.41 -12.61 8.18
CA LEU A 361 -16.99 -12.93 8.28
C LEU A 361 -16.12 -11.82 7.70
N ALA A 362 -16.51 -11.23 6.57
CA ALA A 362 -15.74 -10.16 5.95
C ALA A 362 -15.66 -8.94 6.86
N THR A 363 -16.76 -8.56 7.51
CA THR A 363 -16.78 -7.46 8.48
C THR A 363 -15.90 -7.74 9.70
N GLU A 364 -16.03 -8.90 10.33
CA GLU A 364 -15.23 -9.26 11.51
C GLU A 364 -13.74 -9.38 11.17
N LEU A 365 -13.41 -10.04 10.06
CA LEU A 365 -12.03 -10.15 9.57
C LEU A 365 -11.45 -8.82 9.14
N ASN A 366 -12.26 -7.88 8.64
CA ASN A 366 -11.79 -6.54 8.29
C ASN A 366 -11.38 -5.77 9.53
N CYS A 367 -12.15 -5.87 10.62
CA CYS A 367 -11.81 -5.27 11.89
C CYS A 367 -10.46 -5.81 12.41
N LEU A 368 -10.30 -7.14 12.41
CA LEU A 368 -9.06 -7.79 12.82
C LEU A 368 -7.87 -7.43 11.93
N TYR A 369 -8.08 -7.43 10.62
CA TYR A 369 -7.04 -7.07 9.67
C TYR A 369 -6.57 -5.61 9.85
N SER A 370 -7.49 -4.69 10.11
CA SER A 370 -7.14 -3.31 10.47
C SER A 370 -6.30 -3.24 11.75
N MET A 371 -6.63 -4.03 12.77
CA MET A 371 -5.81 -4.11 14.00
C MET A 371 -4.42 -4.69 13.72
N GLU A 372 -4.33 -5.74 12.89
CA GLU A 372 -3.06 -6.33 12.47
C GLU A 372 -2.16 -5.31 11.79
N LEU A 373 -2.71 -4.47 10.91
CA LEU A 373 -1.96 -3.41 10.24
C LEU A 373 -1.45 -2.36 11.23
N LEU A 374 -2.28 -1.94 12.19
CA LEU A 374 -1.88 -0.97 13.21
C LEU A 374 -0.76 -1.51 14.12
N LEU A 375 -0.79 -2.81 14.48
CA LEU A 375 0.24 -3.45 15.31
C LEU A 375 1.61 -3.61 14.63
N LYS A 376 1.70 -3.41 13.30
CA LYS A 376 2.99 -3.37 12.59
C LYS A 376 3.79 -2.12 12.94
N SER A 377 3.12 -1.00 13.25
CA SER A 377 3.78 0.22 13.68
C SER A 377 4.51 0.02 15.00
N LYS A 378 5.78 0.42 15.04
CA LYS A 378 6.58 0.45 16.27
C LYS A 378 5.94 1.37 17.31
N VAL A 379 5.44 2.55 16.92
CA VAL A 379 4.79 3.51 17.83
C VAL A 379 3.58 2.86 18.52
N VAL A 380 2.69 2.23 17.75
CA VAL A 380 1.53 1.54 18.31
C VAL A 380 1.96 0.36 19.18
N ARG A 381 2.88 -0.47 18.67
CA ARG A 381 3.29 -1.72 19.31
C ARG A 381 3.98 -1.48 20.66
N GLU A 382 4.88 -0.50 20.76
CA GLU A 382 5.57 -0.16 22.02
C GLU A 382 4.59 0.34 23.09
N ARG A 383 3.59 1.15 22.71
CA ARG A 383 2.55 1.63 23.64
C ARG A 383 1.60 0.52 24.08
N VAL A 384 1.32 -0.44 23.21
CA VAL A 384 0.55 -1.64 23.56
C VAL A 384 1.36 -2.57 24.48
N LEU A 385 2.66 -2.77 24.24
CA LEU A 385 3.52 -3.59 25.10
C LEU A 385 3.71 -3.01 26.50
N SER A 386 3.87 -1.70 26.60
CA SER A 386 3.97 -1.00 27.89
C SER A 386 2.64 -0.96 28.66
N GLY A 387 1.52 -1.28 28.01
CA GLY A 387 0.18 -1.23 28.61
C GLY A 387 -0.39 0.18 28.70
N GLU A 388 0.24 1.17 28.06
CA GLU A 388 -0.24 2.55 27.99
C GLU A 388 -1.41 2.72 27.02
N LEU A 389 -1.45 1.88 25.98
CA LEU A 389 -2.47 1.89 24.93
C LEU A 389 -3.10 0.51 24.79
N GLU A 390 -4.42 0.47 24.65
CA GLU A 390 -5.15 -0.75 24.31
C GLU A 390 -5.82 -0.61 22.93
N LEU A 391 -5.56 -1.58 22.04
CA LEU A 391 -6.14 -1.63 20.71
C LEU A 391 -7.39 -2.52 20.72
N HIS A 392 -8.56 -1.92 20.55
CA HIS A 392 -9.85 -2.60 20.62
C HIS A 392 -10.57 -2.61 19.28
N ALA A 393 -11.34 -3.67 19.03
CA ALA A 393 -12.30 -3.79 17.94
C ALA A 393 -13.72 -3.44 18.42
N ALA A 394 -14.52 -2.88 17.52
CA ALA A 394 -15.97 -2.77 17.66
C ALA A 394 -16.67 -2.83 16.29
N ILE A 395 -17.92 -3.32 16.29
CA ILE A 395 -18.78 -3.28 15.10
C ILE A 395 -20.06 -2.51 15.42
N MET A 396 -20.37 -1.53 14.58
CA MET A 396 -21.62 -0.79 14.59
C MET A 396 -22.66 -1.48 13.71
N ASP A 397 -23.86 -1.71 14.23
CA ASP A 397 -25.01 -2.12 13.45
C ASP A 397 -25.51 -0.96 12.58
N SER A 398 -25.53 -1.14 11.26
CA SER A 398 -25.87 -0.08 10.29
C SER A 398 -27.33 0.40 10.39
N GLY A 399 -28.23 -0.40 10.96
CA GLY A 399 -29.66 -0.08 11.06
C GLY A 399 -30.02 0.68 12.32
N THR A 400 -29.39 0.33 13.44
CA THR A 400 -29.72 0.84 14.78
C THR A 400 -28.68 1.80 15.34
N GLY A 401 -27.45 1.79 14.80
CA GLY A 401 -26.31 2.50 15.38
C GLY A 401 -25.79 1.88 16.68
N LYS A 402 -26.26 0.68 17.06
CA LYS A 402 -25.76 -0.01 18.24
C LYS A 402 -24.34 -0.52 17.98
N VAL A 403 -23.41 -0.15 18.86
CA VAL A 403 -22.02 -0.58 18.79
C VAL A 403 -21.82 -1.77 19.72
N ARG A 404 -21.23 -2.84 19.20
CA ARG A 404 -20.77 -3.99 19.98
C ARG A 404 -19.26 -3.97 20.07
N PHE A 405 -18.77 -3.81 21.30
CA PHE A 405 -17.36 -3.94 21.64
C PHE A 405 -16.98 -5.41 21.77
N PHE A 406 -15.69 -5.62 21.59
CA PHE A 406 -15.23 -6.85 21.01
C PHE A 406 -13.81 -7.16 21.51
N GLY A 407 -13.09 -6.15 21.98
CA GLY A 407 -11.85 -6.34 22.73
C GLY A 407 -10.61 -6.33 21.84
N GLU A 408 -9.52 -6.82 22.41
CA GLU A 408 -8.22 -6.90 21.75
C GLU A 408 -8.12 -8.08 20.78
N HIS A 409 -7.16 -8.01 19.86
CA HIS A 409 -6.97 -9.05 18.86
C HIS A 409 -6.62 -10.40 19.53
N PRO A 410 -7.30 -11.52 19.23
CA PRO A 410 -7.07 -12.81 19.92
C PRO A 410 -5.63 -13.32 19.89
N ARG A 411 -4.89 -13.01 18.82
CA ARG A 411 -3.47 -13.36 18.62
C ARG A 411 -2.52 -12.15 18.68
N GLN A 412 -2.91 -11.09 19.39
CA GLN A 412 -2.13 -9.84 19.46
C GLN A 412 -0.65 -10.07 19.76
N MET A 413 -0.32 -10.86 20.78
CA MET A 413 1.07 -11.14 21.16
C MET A 413 1.88 -11.82 20.06
N GLU A 414 1.27 -12.69 19.25
CA GLU A 414 1.97 -13.37 18.16
C GLU A 414 2.26 -12.42 17.00
N ILE A 415 1.31 -11.55 16.66
CA ILE A 415 1.48 -10.52 15.63
C ILE A 415 2.62 -9.58 16.02
N MET A 416 2.63 -9.13 17.28
CA MET A 416 3.66 -8.23 17.78
C MET A 416 5.05 -8.88 17.76
N ARG A 417 5.16 -10.14 18.20
CA ARG A 417 6.43 -10.91 18.12
C ARG A 417 6.90 -11.08 16.68
N ALA A 418 6.00 -11.36 15.74
CA ALA A 418 6.35 -11.47 14.33
C ALA A 418 6.85 -10.13 13.77
N ALA A 419 6.20 -9.01 14.13
CA ALA A 419 6.65 -7.68 13.72
C ALA A 419 8.03 -7.31 14.30
N GLU A 420 8.30 -7.66 15.56
CA GLU A 420 9.64 -7.48 16.17
C GLU A 420 10.71 -8.33 15.51
N LEU A 421 10.42 -9.62 15.24
CA LEU A 421 11.35 -10.51 14.56
C LEU A 421 11.70 -9.97 13.17
N ARG A 422 10.70 -9.46 12.45
CA ARG A 422 10.88 -8.81 11.15
C ARG A 422 11.83 -7.61 11.28
N ALA A 423 11.55 -6.69 12.19
CA ALA A 423 12.38 -5.50 12.42
C ALA A 423 13.84 -5.85 12.79
N ARG A 424 14.05 -6.88 13.63
CA ARG A 424 15.38 -7.39 13.98
C ARG A 424 16.11 -8.00 12.79
N THR A 425 15.40 -8.72 11.93
CA THR A 425 15.99 -9.36 10.76
C THR A 425 16.45 -8.33 9.71
N TYR A 426 15.69 -7.24 9.55
CA TYR A 426 16.10 -6.12 8.69
C TYR A 426 17.32 -5.36 9.25
N SER A 427 17.37 -5.13 10.56
CA SER A 427 18.50 -4.42 11.20
C SER A 427 19.79 -5.22 11.34
N THR A 428 19.76 -6.54 11.21
CA THR A 428 20.93 -7.44 11.36
C THR A 428 21.41 -8.08 10.06
N GLY A 429 20.77 -7.77 8.92
CA GLY A 429 21.14 -8.31 7.61
C GLY A 429 22.46 -7.75 7.05
N LEU A 430 23.06 -8.46 6.07
CA LEU A 430 24.33 -8.08 5.42
C LEU A 430 24.30 -6.70 4.72
N SER A 431 23.11 -6.14 4.45
CA SER A 431 22.88 -4.77 3.95
C SER A 431 21.95 -3.98 4.87
N ALA A 432 22.11 -4.11 6.20
CA ALA A 432 21.31 -3.39 7.18
C ALA A 432 21.36 -1.87 6.96
N THR A 433 20.36 -1.34 6.28
CA THR A 433 19.93 0.04 6.46
C THR A 433 19.14 0.08 7.76
N LEU A 434 19.32 1.14 8.56
CA LEU A 434 18.42 1.38 9.69
C LEU A 434 16.97 1.27 9.18
N PRO A 435 16.07 0.53 9.86
CA PRO A 435 14.64 0.61 9.56
C PRO A 435 14.25 2.08 9.48
N ARG A 436 13.50 2.53 8.46
CA ARG A 436 13.12 3.96 8.30
C ARG A 436 12.50 4.56 9.58
N GLU A 437 11.84 3.71 10.37
CA GLU A 437 11.29 4.00 11.69
C GLU A 437 12.33 4.47 12.74
N ASP A 438 13.62 4.19 12.53
CA ASP A 438 14.75 4.59 13.40
C ASP A 438 15.53 5.80 12.84
N TRP A 439 15.12 6.38 11.71
CA TRP A 439 15.79 7.57 11.11
C TRP A 439 15.41 8.90 11.80
N GLY A 440 14.50 8.85 12.78
CA GLY A 440 14.08 10.00 13.58
C GLY A 440 14.44 9.84 15.04
N CYS A 441 14.78 10.95 15.70
CA CYS A 441 14.82 11.00 17.16
C CYS A 441 13.50 10.46 17.73
N PRO A 442 13.49 9.70 18.84
CA PRO A 442 12.26 9.29 19.49
C PRO A 442 11.39 10.53 19.69
N PHE A 443 10.22 10.55 19.06
CA PHE A 443 9.31 11.68 19.19
C PHE A 443 8.89 11.76 20.66
N GLU A 444 9.41 12.78 21.35
CA GLU A 444 8.95 13.12 22.68
C GLU A 444 7.56 13.76 22.57
N PRO A 445 6.61 13.39 23.45
CA PRO A 445 5.31 14.05 23.47
C PRO A 445 5.54 15.55 23.59
N LEU A 446 5.10 16.31 22.60
CA LEU A 446 5.14 17.77 22.66
C LEU A 446 4.44 18.17 23.97
N GLY A 447 5.04 19.06 24.76
CA GLY A 447 4.39 19.61 25.95
C GLY A 447 3.23 20.53 25.55
N ASP A 448 2.34 20.85 26.48
CA ASP A 448 1.33 21.90 26.23
C ASP A 448 1.98 23.28 25.98
N ASP A 449 3.20 23.47 26.47
CA ASP A 449 4.03 24.68 26.28
C ASP A 449 4.89 24.67 25.01
N ASP A 450 4.72 23.69 24.12
CA ASP A 450 5.54 23.62 22.90
C ASP A 450 5.20 24.76 21.92
N PRO A 451 6.19 25.56 21.48
CA PRO A 451 5.95 26.72 20.61
C PRO A 451 5.30 26.37 19.25
N ALA A 452 5.35 25.10 18.81
CA ALA A 452 4.65 24.66 17.60
C ALA A 452 3.12 24.53 17.77
N LEU A 453 2.62 24.56 19.01
CA LEU A 453 1.21 24.34 19.37
C LEU A 453 0.51 25.59 19.91
N VAL A 454 1.25 26.68 20.14
CA VAL A 454 0.69 27.98 20.52
C VAL A 454 -0.07 28.55 19.32
N LEU A 455 -1.39 28.32 19.30
CA LEU A 455 -2.28 29.05 18.40
C LEU A 455 -2.16 30.54 18.74
N PRO A 456 -1.91 31.42 17.75
CA PRO A 456 -1.82 32.85 18.02
C PRO A 456 -3.13 33.31 18.64
N ASN A 457 -3.04 33.88 19.84
CA ASN A 457 -4.18 34.43 20.57
C ASN A 457 -4.95 35.40 19.67
N VAL A 458 -6.14 35.01 19.24
CA VAL A 458 -7.06 35.91 18.53
C VAL A 458 -7.92 36.63 19.56
N ASP A 459 -7.28 37.45 20.39
CA ASP A 459 -7.99 38.37 21.27
C ASP A 459 -7.78 39.81 20.81
N SER A 460 -8.88 40.35 20.27
CA SER A 460 -9.27 41.76 20.25
C SER A 460 -8.24 42.80 19.79
N GLN A 461 -8.24 43.10 18.49
CA GLN A 461 -8.16 44.49 18.07
C GLN A 461 -9.49 44.90 17.42
N SER A 462 -10.38 45.36 18.29
CA SER A 462 -11.49 46.22 17.92
C SER A 462 -10.94 47.58 17.48
N SER A 463 -10.83 47.80 16.17
CA SER A 463 -10.90 49.14 15.60
C SER A 463 -11.63 49.09 14.26
N SER A 464 -12.91 49.46 14.27
CA SER A 464 -13.72 49.68 13.08
C SER A 464 -13.43 51.07 12.47
N PRO A 465 -14.06 51.48 11.35
CA PRO A 465 -13.86 50.97 9.99
C PRO A 465 -13.46 52.12 9.03
N GLN A 466 -12.65 51.87 7.99
CA GLN A 466 -12.55 52.83 6.88
C GLN A 466 -12.47 52.21 5.48
N LYS A 467 -13.57 52.47 4.75
CA LYS A 467 -13.69 52.77 3.32
C LYS A 467 -13.46 51.65 2.30
N SER A 468 -14.62 51.21 1.80
CA SER A 468 -14.91 50.65 0.47
C SER A 468 -13.88 50.92 -0.63
N ARG A 469 -13.42 49.83 -1.25
CA ARG A 469 -13.19 49.79 -2.70
C ARG A 469 -13.76 48.49 -3.26
N ARG A 470 -14.90 48.62 -3.95
CA ARG A 470 -15.45 47.58 -4.83
C ARG A 470 -14.45 47.36 -5.98
N GLY A 471 -13.79 46.21 -5.98
CA GLY A 471 -13.09 45.66 -7.15
C GLY A 471 -13.92 44.49 -7.69
N LYS A 472 -14.42 44.64 -8.92
CA LYS A 472 -15.20 43.63 -9.65
C LYS A 472 -14.36 42.37 -9.86
N PHE A 473 -14.86 41.20 -9.47
CA PHE A 473 -14.37 39.93 -10.00
C PHE A 473 -14.99 39.69 -11.38
N ALA A 474 -14.14 39.59 -12.38
CA ALA A 474 -14.49 39.09 -13.70
C ALA A 474 -14.27 37.58 -13.70
N THR A 475 -15.32 36.87 -14.10
CA THR A 475 -15.33 35.45 -14.47
C THR A 475 -14.44 35.23 -15.69
N VAL A 476 -13.62 34.17 -15.65
CA VAL A 476 -13.24 33.34 -16.80
C VAL A 476 -13.34 31.90 -16.36
#